data_AF-A0A661KG61-F1
#
_entry.id   AF-A0A661KG61-F1
#
_cell.length_a   1.000
_cell.length_b   1.000
_cell.length_c   1.000
_cell.angle_alpha   90.00
_cell.angle_beta   90.00
_cell.angle_gamma   90.00
#
_symmetry.space_group_name_H-M   'P 1'
#
loop_
_entity.id
_entity.type
_entity.pdbx_description
1 polymer ?
#
loop_
_entity_poly.entity_id
_entity_poly.type
_entity_poly.pdbx_seq_one_letter_code
_entity_poly.pdbx_strand_id
1 'polypeptide(L)' 'MKQKVGIARAMINDPNILFLNEPTSGLDPGMARGVSKLIL' A
#
# COMPACT_ATOMS: atom_id res chain seq x y z
N MET A 1 -4.62 -5.28 -7.62
CA MET A 1 -4.33 -6.35 -6.63
C MET A 1 -2.84 -6.47 -6.28
N LYS A 2 -1.91 -6.45 -7.26
CA LYS A 2 -0.46 -6.60 -7.00
C LYS A 2 0.10 -5.64 -5.94
N GLN A 3 -0.30 -4.37 -5.97
CA GLN A 3 0.18 -3.35 -5.02
C GLN A 3 -0.24 -3.62 -3.57
N LYS A 4 -1.52 -3.97 -3.35
CA LYS A 4 -2.04 -4.35 -2.02
C LYS A 4 -1.31 -5.57 -1.44
N VAL A 5 -1.05 -6.58 -2.27
CA VAL A 5 -0.30 -7.77 -1.85
C VAL A 5 1.15 -7.42 -1.51
N GLY A 6 1.79 -6.54 -2.30
CA GLY A 6 3.14 -6.04 -2.02
C GLY A 6 3.23 -5.32 -0.68
N ILE A 7 2.30 -4.40 -0.40
CA ILE A 7 2.24 -3.67 0.88
C ILE A 7 1.98 -4.64 2.03
N ALA A 8 1.00 -5.54 1.92
CA ALA A 8 0.71 -6.52 2.95
C ALA A 8 1.91 -7.43 3.27
N ARG A 9 2.68 -7.84 2.25
CA ARG A 9 3.92 -8.60 2.45
C ARG A 9 5.01 -7.78 3.12
N ALA A 10 5.11 -6.48 2.81
CA ALA A 10 6.08 -5.61 3.46
C ALA A 10 5.73 -5.36 4.94
N MET A 11 4.44 -5.33 5.28
CA MET A 11 3.94 -5.14 6.65
C MET A 11 3.96 -6.42 7.50
N ILE A 12 4.17 -7.61 6.92
CA ILE A 12 3.95 -8.89 7.60
C ILE A 12 4.80 -9.09 8.87
N ASN A 13 5.97 -8.47 8.93
CA ASN A 13 6.89 -8.56 10.05
C ASN A 13 6.84 -7.34 10.98
N ASP A 14 5.76 -6.55 10.92
CA ASP A 14 5.57 -5.33 11.72
C ASP A 14 6.78 -4.39 11.70
N PRO A 15 7.19 -3.91 10.51
CA PRO A 15 8.38 -3.08 10.40
C PRO A 15 8.16 -1.73 11.08
N ASN A 16 9.14 -1.28 11.87
CA ASN A 16 9.12 0.06 12.47
C ASN A 16 9.06 1.20 11.42
N ILE A 17 9.57 0.95 10.21
CA ILE A 17 9.61 1.92 9.10
C ILE A 17 9.30 1.19 7.80
N LEU A 18 8.37 1.74 7.01
CA LEU A 18 7.98 1.23 5.70
C LEU A 18 8.13 2.32 4.63
N PHE A 19 9.00 2.10 3.65
CA PHE A 19 9.18 3.00 2.50
C PHE A 19 8.29 2.58 1.33
N LEU A 20 7.52 3.52 0.80
CA LEU A 20 6.64 3.31 -0.35
C LEU A 20 6.86 4.43 -1.36
N ASN A 21 7.30 4.09 -2.57
CA ASN A 21 7.37 5.05 -3.67
C ASN A 21 6.06 5.01 -4.45
N GLU A 22 5.37 6.14 -4.52
CA GLU A 22 4.11 6.32 -5.27
C GLU A 22 3.07 5.17 -5.08
N PRO A 23 2.63 4.85 -3.85
CA PRO A 23 1.82 3.66 -3.55
C PRO A 23 0.41 3.65 -4.17
N THR A 24 0.01 4.71 -4.85
CA THR A 24 -1.31 4.86 -5.48
C THR A 24 -1.21 5.23 -6.97
N SER A 25 0.00 5.32 -7.54
CA SER A 25 0.19 5.70 -8.94
C SER A 25 -0.42 4.68 -9.90
N GLY A 26 -1.13 5.19 -10.91
CA GLY A 26 -1.86 4.38 -11.90
C GLY A 26 -3.10 3.66 -11.39
N LEU A 27 -3.55 3.91 -10.14
CA LEU A 27 -4.82 3.39 -9.62
C LEU A 27 -5.96 4.37 -9.89
N ASP A 28 -7.16 3.84 -10.09
CA ASP A 28 -8.37 4.67 -10.08
C ASP A 28 -8.63 5.23 -8.67
N PRO A 29 -9.43 6.31 -8.53
CA PRO A 29 -9.66 6.96 -7.24
C PRO A 29 -10.22 6.03 -6.15
N GLY A 30 -11.03 5.03 -6.51
CA GLY A 30 -11.59 4.07 -5.56
C GLY A 30 -10.52 3.12 -5.02
N MET A 31 -9.69 2.57 -5.91
CA MET A 31 -8.58 1.71 -5.53
C MET A 31 -7.51 2.46 -4.72
N ALA A 32 -7.20 3.71 -5.09
CA ALA A 32 -6.28 4.57 -4.36
C ALA A 32 -6.72 4.80 -2.91
N ARG A 33 -8.00 5.15 -2.67
CA ARG A 33 -8.56 5.28 -1.32
C ARG A 33 -8.42 3.99 -0.51
N GLY A 34 -8.65 2.84 -1.14
CA GLY A 34 -8.50 1.54 -0.49
C GLY A 34 -7.05 1.22 -0.11
N VAL A 35 -6.06 1.72 -0.85
CA VAL A 35 -4.64 1.62 -0.49
C VAL A 35 -4.28 2.62 0.60
N SER A 36 -4.76 3.86 0.52
CA SER A 36 -4.54 4.86 1.56
C SER A 36 -5.03 4.39 2.92
N LYS A 37 -6.22 3.79 3.01
CA LYS A 37 -6.77 3.22 4.26
C LYS A 37 -5.94 2.04 4.82
N LEU A 38 -5.09 1.43 3.99
CA LEU A 38 -4.23 0.33 4.43
C LEU A 38 -2.92 0.82 5.06
N ILE A 39 -2.50 2.05 4.74
CA ILE A 39 -1.22 2.64 5.15
C ILE A 39 -1.43 3.76 6.19
N LEU A 40 -2.56 4.46 6.13
CA LEU A 40 -3.00 5.54 7.04
C LEU A 40 -4.15 5.06 7.92
#